data_AF-A0A9D1ZNC3-F1
#
_entry.id   AF-A0A9D1ZNC3-F1
#
_cell.length_a   1.000
_cell.length_b   1.000
_cell.length_c   1.000
_cell.angle_alpha   90.00
_cell.angle_beta   90.00
_cell.angle_gamma   90.00
#
_symmetry.space_group_name_H-M   'P 1'
#
loop_
_entity.id
_entity.type
_entity.pdbx_description
1 polymer ?
#
loop_
_entity_poly.entity_id
_entity_poly.type
_entity_poly.pdbx_seq_one_letter_code
_entity_poly.pdbx_strand_id
1 'polypeptide(L)'
;MNNLKSKKLLASLIEFISYHIFPFIFIFVHNLNNYTIHGFLIIMIAMVALYKEYIITLNPNKYFHLLYSAIYLLLAILSIHSLNKFVIILVFVQLIFLYMLKYLPDSYKNIASLIEDFIVPSFMSIALAFTYMHFISINFVVPLLLINLACVMIDYFEGTRYDYLQLIVLSILSFMLFILNYINIWTAAIIIIFVVVMSLLKKYQKFSQPNLFYRVIGNIILII
;
A
#
# COMPACT_ATOMS: atom_id res chain seq x y z
N MET A 1 15.58 -6.17 23.28
CA MET A 1 15.15 -7.12 22.21
C MET A 1 13.63 -7.29 22.13
N ASN A 2 12.89 -7.45 23.24
CA ASN A 2 11.41 -7.54 23.21
C ASN A 2 10.70 -6.31 22.62
N ASN A 3 11.20 -5.10 22.89
CA ASN A 3 10.61 -3.86 22.35
C ASN A 3 10.74 -3.70 20.83
N LEU A 4 11.69 -4.38 20.18
CA LEU A 4 11.86 -4.32 18.72
C LEU A 4 10.86 -5.24 18.02
N LYS A 5 10.69 -6.46 18.54
CA LYS A 5 9.70 -7.42 18.03
C LYS A 5 8.27 -6.92 18.20
N SER A 6 7.94 -6.32 19.36
CA SER A 6 6.61 -5.74 19.58
C SER A 6 6.33 -4.55 18.65
N LYS A 7 7.31 -3.68 18.42
CA LYS A 7 7.20 -2.57 17.46
C LYS A 7 6.96 -3.05 16.03
N LYS A 8 7.62 -4.12 15.58
CA LYS A 8 7.43 -4.68 14.23
C LYS A 8 6.09 -5.39 14.06
N LEU A 9 5.60 -6.05 15.11
CA LEU A 9 4.26 -6.62 15.11
C LEU A 9 3.20 -5.50 15.05
N LEU A 10 3.39 -4.42 15.81
CA LEU A 10 2.54 -3.23 15.71
C LEU A 10 2.60 -2.58 14.32
N ALA A 11 3.77 -2.48 13.70
CA ALA A 11 3.92 -2.01 12.32
C ALA A 11 3.13 -2.89 11.33
N SER A 12 3.19 -4.22 11.47
CA SER A 12 2.40 -5.13 10.63
C SER A 12 0.89 -4.95 10.79
N LEU A 13 0.43 -4.63 12.02
CA LEU A 13 -0.97 -4.34 12.29
C LEU A 13 -1.39 -3.00 11.68
N ILE A 14 -0.55 -1.97 11.75
CA ILE A 14 -0.81 -0.68 11.11
C ILE A 14 -0.76 -0.82 9.58
N GLU A 15 0.15 -1.62 9.02
CA GLU A 15 0.24 -1.95 7.58
C GLU A 15 -1.05 -2.63 7.12
N PHE A 16 -1.51 -3.63 7.87
CA PHE A 16 -2.80 -4.29 7.64
C PHE A 16 -3.95 -3.30 7.64
N ILE A 17 -4.06 -2.45 8.67
CA ILE A 17 -5.11 -1.42 8.76
C ILE A 17 -5.01 -0.45 7.57
N SER A 18 -3.80 -0.03 7.20
CA SER A 18 -3.55 0.91 6.12
C SER A 18 -4.11 0.44 4.77
N TYR A 19 -4.04 -0.86 4.48
CA TYR A 19 -4.65 -1.44 3.28
C TYR A 19 -6.18 -1.34 3.26
N HIS A 20 -6.80 -1.28 4.44
CA HIS A 20 -8.25 -1.27 4.61
C HIS A 20 -8.83 0.15 4.69
N ILE A 21 -8.07 1.12 5.19
CA ILE A 21 -8.53 2.51 5.38
C ILE A 21 -9.22 3.03 4.12
N PHE A 22 -8.52 3.02 2.98
CA PHE A 22 -9.04 3.62 1.75
C PHE A 22 -10.26 2.88 1.15
N PRO A 23 -10.26 1.53 1.00
CA PRO A 23 -11.46 0.79 0.58
C PRO A 23 -12.69 1.06 1.47
N PHE A 24 -12.54 1.07 2.79
CA PHE A 24 -13.67 1.32 3.69
C PHE A 24 -14.19 2.74 3.56
N ILE A 25 -13.30 3.74 3.55
CA ILE A 25 -13.68 5.14 3.34
C ILE A 25 -14.51 5.28 2.07
N PHE A 26 -14.04 4.70 0.97
CA PHE A 26 -14.72 4.83 -0.31
C PHE A 26 -16.14 4.24 -0.28
N ILE A 27 -16.31 3.09 0.36
CA ILE A 27 -17.62 2.45 0.59
C ILE A 27 -18.55 3.38 1.37
N PHE A 28 -18.05 4.00 2.44
CA PHE A 28 -18.84 4.92 3.27
C PHE A 28 -19.21 6.22 2.55
N VAL A 29 -18.26 6.86 1.87
CA VAL A 29 -18.50 8.12 1.15
C VAL A 29 -19.51 7.93 0.01
N HIS A 30 -19.47 6.80 -0.69
CA HIS A 30 -20.37 6.50 -1.80
C HIS A 30 -21.63 5.74 -1.40
N ASN A 31 -21.90 5.56 -0.09
CA ASN A 31 -23.05 4.84 0.45
C ASN A 31 -23.29 3.46 -0.22
N LEU A 32 -22.20 2.70 -0.42
CA LEU A 32 -22.29 1.38 -1.03
C LEU A 32 -22.78 0.37 0.01
N ASN A 33 -24.09 0.08 0.01
CA ASN A 33 -24.72 -0.78 1.03
C ASN A 33 -24.53 -2.29 0.80
N ASN A 34 -24.07 -2.71 -0.38
CA ASN A 34 -23.91 -4.13 -0.74
C ASN A 34 -22.44 -4.58 -0.63
N TYR A 35 -21.83 -4.43 0.54
CA TYR A 35 -20.49 -4.96 0.78
C TYR A 35 -20.53 -6.25 1.59
N THR A 36 -19.66 -7.20 1.22
CA THR A 36 -19.51 -8.48 1.92
C THR A 36 -18.08 -8.60 2.44
N ILE A 37 -17.94 -8.81 3.75
CA ILE A 37 -16.64 -9.00 4.38
C ILE A 37 -16.29 -10.49 4.32
N HIS A 38 -15.25 -10.82 3.55
CA HIS A 38 -14.78 -12.20 3.43
C HIS A 38 -13.61 -12.48 4.39
N GLY A 39 -13.85 -13.33 5.39
CA GLY A 39 -12.85 -13.69 6.40
C GLY A 39 -11.57 -14.31 5.81
N PHE A 40 -11.68 -15.12 4.75
CA PHE A 40 -10.52 -15.68 4.06
C PHE A 40 -9.62 -14.59 3.47
N LEU A 41 -10.20 -13.55 2.87
CA LEU A 41 -9.44 -12.44 2.31
C LEU A 41 -8.72 -11.68 3.41
N ILE A 42 -9.40 -11.39 4.54
CA ILE A 42 -8.79 -10.75 5.70
C ILE A 42 -7.55 -11.52 6.18
N ILE A 43 -7.65 -12.85 6.29
CA ILE A 43 -6.52 -13.70 6.72
C ILE A 43 -5.39 -13.64 5.69
N MET A 44 -5.69 -13.77 4.40
CA MET A 44 -4.68 -13.69 3.33
C MET A 44 -3.96 -12.34 3.32
N ILE A 45 -4.67 -11.25 3.60
CA ILE A 45 -4.09 -9.90 3.68
C ILE A 45 -3.26 -9.71 4.93
N ALA A 46 -3.75 -10.19 6.07
CA ALA A 46 -2.99 -10.20 7.32
C ALA A 46 -1.68 -10.98 7.16
N MET A 47 -1.69 -12.09 6.43
CA MET A 47 -0.48 -12.85 6.10
C MET A 47 0.52 -11.99 5.31
N VAL A 48 0.09 -11.30 4.25
CA VAL A 48 1.00 -10.42 3.47
C VAL A 48 1.58 -9.30 4.34
N ALA A 49 0.75 -8.62 5.15
CA ALA A 49 1.21 -7.55 6.04
C ALA A 49 2.19 -8.05 7.12
N LEU A 50 1.88 -9.20 7.75
CA LEU A 50 2.79 -9.87 8.68
C LEU A 50 4.09 -10.29 8.01
N TYR A 51 3.99 -10.78 6.78
CA TYR A 51 5.16 -11.23 6.06
C TYR A 51 6.11 -10.07 5.78
N LYS A 52 5.58 -8.97 5.23
CA LYS A 52 6.30 -7.72 4.93
C LYS A 52 7.01 -7.15 6.16
N GLU A 53 6.25 -6.77 7.19
CA GLU A 53 6.80 -5.96 8.29
C GLU A 53 7.50 -6.79 9.37
N TYR A 54 7.12 -8.05 9.54
CA TYR A 54 7.60 -8.89 10.65
C TYR A 54 8.48 -10.04 10.16
N ILE A 55 7.97 -10.91 9.28
CA ILE A 55 8.65 -12.17 8.96
C ILE A 55 9.94 -11.93 8.18
N ILE A 56 9.95 -11.04 7.18
CA ILE A 56 11.17 -10.75 6.40
C ILE A 56 12.33 -10.36 7.33
N THR A 57 12.04 -9.57 8.36
CA THR A 57 13.06 -9.09 9.32
C THR A 57 13.70 -10.20 10.15
N LEU A 58 13.07 -11.37 10.24
CA LEU A 58 13.59 -12.54 10.96
C LEU A 58 14.57 -13.37 10.11
N ASN A 59 14.86 -12.95 8.87
CA ASN A 59 15.70 -13.71 7.93
C ASN A 59 15.30 -15.20 7.83
N PRO A 60 14.02 -15.52 7.52
CA PRO A 60 13.53 -16.89 7.44
C PRO A 60 14.31 -17.71 6.43
N ASN A 61 14.50 -19.01 6.67
CA ASN A 61 15.17 -19.89 5.72
C ASN A 61 14.27 -20.23 4.51
N LYS A 62 14.85 -20.84 3.47
CA LYS A 62 14.12 -21.26 2.26
C LYS A 62 12.92 -22.17 2.57
N TYR A 63 13.05 -23.07 3.54
CA TYR A 63 12.00 -24.00 3.95
C TYR A 63 10.80 -23.28 4.57
N PHE A 64 11.05 -22.22 5.36
CA PHE A 64 9.99 -21.41 5.93
C PHE A 64 9.21 -20.67 4.84
N HIS A 65 9.88 -20.11 3.84
CA HIS A 65 9.19 -19.50 2.69
C HIS A 65 8.30 -20.51 1.97
N LEU A 66 8.79 -21.73 1.75
CA LEU A 66 8.02 -22.78 1.09
C LEU A 66 6.79 -23.19 1.92
N LEU A 67 6.98 -23.39 3.24
CA LEU A 67 5.89 -23.71 4.16
C LEU A 67 4.85 -22.58 4.23
N TYR A 68 5.29 -21.33 4.28
CA TYR A 68 4.40 -20.17 4.32
C TYR A 68 3.58 -20.04 3.03
N SER A 69 4.21 -20.24 1.86
CA SER A 69 3.49 -20.33 0.58
C SER A 69 2.52 -21.51 0.52
N ALA A 70 2.87 -22.67 1.10
CA ALA A 70 1.98 -23.82 1.14
C ALA A 70 0.73 -23.56 2.01
N ILE A 71 0.90 -22.92 3.17
CA ILE A 71 -0.22 -22.49 4.02
C ILE A 71 -1.11 -21.50 3.26
N TYR A 72 -0.50 -20.54 2.57
CA TYR A 72 -1.22 -19.59 1.76
C TYR A 72 -2.01 -20.26 0.63
N LEU A 73 -1.39 -21.23 -0.06
CA LEU A 73 -2.03 -21.97 -1.15
C LEU A 73 -3.18 -22.84 -0.64
N LEU A 74 -3.07 -23.42 0.56
CA LEU A 74 -4.16 -24.12 1.21
C LEU A 74 -5.34 -23.17 1.50
N LEU A 75 -5.09 -21.97 2.02
CA LEU A 75 -6.11 -20.94 2.21
C LEU A 75 -6.75 -20.50 0.88
N ALA A 76 -5.92 -20.35 -0.17
CA ALA A 76 -6.40 -20.05 -1.51
C ALA A 76 -7.37 -21.14 -2.01
N ILE A 77 -7.03 -22.42 -1.86
CA ILE A 77 -7.91 -23.54 -2.25
C ILE A 77 -9.22 -23.51 -1.46
N LEU A 78 -9.16 -23.33 -0.14
CA LEU A 78 -10.35 -23.27 0.72
C LEU A 78 -11.25 -22.07 0.35
N SER A 79 -10.67 -21.00 -0.15
CA SER A 79 -11.40 -19.78 -0.49
C SER A 79 -11.94 -19.72 -1.93
N ILE A 80 -11.61 -20.67 -2.81
CA ILE A 80 -12.02 -20.69 -4.24
C ILE A 80 -13.52 -20.54 -4.46
N HIS A 81 -14.34 -21.10 -3.57
CA HIS A 81 -15.80 -21.00 -3.67
C HIS A 81 -16.36 -19.68 -3.13
N SER A 82 -15.59 -18.97 -2.32
CA SER A 82 -16.01 -17.75 -1.62
C SER A 82 -15.44 -16.47 -2.22
N LEU A 83 -14.28 -16.54 -2.88
CA LEU A 83 -13.55 -15.40 -3.41
C LEU A 83 -13.33 -15.55 -4.91
N ASN A 84 -13.27 -14.42 -5.61
CA ASN A 84 -12.92 -14.41 -7.02
C ASN A 84 -11.49 -14.92 -7.22
N LYS A 85 -11.30 -15.85 -8.16
CA LYS A 85 -9.98 -16.41 -8.53
C LYS A 85 -8.95 -15.32 -8.85
N PHE A 86 -9.36 -14.23 -9.50
CA PHE A 86 -8.46 -13.12 -9.81
C PHE A 86 -7.94 -12.43 -8.55
N VAL A 87 -8.79 -12.26 -7.51
CA VAL A 87 -8.36 -11.69 -6.21
C VAL A 87 -7.37 -12.61 -5.53
N ILE A 88 -7.66 -13.91 -5.49
CA ILE A 88 -6.78 -14.91 -4.89
C ILE A 88 -5.39 -14.85 -5.55
N ILE A 89 -5.35 -14.82 -6.89
CA ILE A 89 -4.10 -14.69 -7.66
C ILE A 89 -3.41 -13.36 -7.34
N LEU A 90 -4.15 -12.26 -7.32
CA LEU A 90 -3.61 -10.92 -7.09
C LEU A 90 -2.87 -10.81 -5.76
N VAL A 91 -3.49 -11.29 -4.68
CA VAL A 91 -2.91 -11.26 -3.33
C VAL A 91 -1.74 -12.25 -3.23
N PHE A 92 -1.83 -13.42 -3.89
CA PHE A 92 -0.73 -14.39 -3.91
C PHE A 92 0.52 -13.84 -4.61
N VAL A 93 0.34 -13.12 -5.72
CA VAL A 93 1.44 -12.48 -6.45
C VAL A 93 2.16 -11.46 -5.56
N GLN A 94 1.44 -10.74 -4.69
CA GLN A 94 2.08 -9.79 -3.75
C GLN A 94 3.02 -10.52 -2.78
N LEU A 95 2.61 -11.69 -2.29
CA LEU A 95 3.46 -12.52 -1.45
C LEU A 95 4.72 -12.98 -2.19
N ILE A 96 4.58 -13.42 -3.45
CA ILE A 96 5.73 -13.82 -4.29
C ILE A 96 6.68 -12.65 -4.50
N PHE A 97 6.16 -11.45 -4.80
CA PHE A 97 6.99 -10.27 -4.96
C PHE A 97 7.83 -9.99 -3.72
N LEU A 98 7.21 -10.01 -2.53
CA LEU A 98 7.93 -9.86 -1.26
C LEU A 98 9.00 -10.94 -1.04
N TYR A 99 8.82 -12.14 -1.58
CA TYR A 99 9.81 -13.22 -1.49
C TYR A 99 11.01 -12.94 -2.39
N MET A 100 10.73 -12.48 -3.61
CA MET A 100 11.76 -12.15 -4.59
C MET A 100 12.66 -11.01 -4.11
N LEU A 101 12.13 -10.06 -3.34
CA LEU A 101 12.92 -8.95 -2.78
C LEU A 101 14.15 -9.41 -2.00
N LYS A 102 14.03 -10.54 -1.29
CA LYS A 102 15.15 -11.10 -0.51
C LYS A 102 16.31 -11.58 -1.40
N TYR A 103 16.01 -11.98 -2.63
CA TYR A 103 17.01 -12.51 -3.57
C TYR A 103 17.48 -11.45 -4.58
N LEU A 104 16.98 -10.21 -4.46
CA LEU A 104 17.38 -9.12 -5.34
C LEU A 104 18.79 -8.63 -4.92
N PRO A 105 19.72 -8.43 -5.87
CA PRO A 105 21.00 -7.78 -5.58
C PRO A 105 20.81 -6.34 -5.10
N ASP A 106 21.72 -5.85 -4.26
CA ASP A 106 21.68 -4.48 -3.72
C ASP A 106 21.63 -3.39 -4.80
N SER A 107 22.14 -3.66 -6.01
CA SER A 107 22.05 -2.77 -7.17
C SER A 107 20.62 -2.44 -7.60
N TYR A 108 19.63 -3.24 -7.16
CA TYR A 108 18.21 -3.07 -7.49
C TYR A 108 17.37 -2.60 -6.30
N LYS A 109 17.98 -2.00 -5.27
CA LYS A 109 17.29 -1.52 -4.07
C LYS A 109 16.11 -0.57 -4.37
N ASN A 110 16.20 0.24 -5.42
CA ASN A 110 15.11 1.14 -5.84
C ASN A 110 13.90 0.36 -6.36
N ILE A 111 14.13 -0.74 -7.09
CA ILE A 111 13.06 -1.63 -7.55
C ILE A 111 12.46 -2.36 -6.35
N ALA A 112 13.30 -2.76 -5.39
CA ALA A 112 12.84 -3.48 -4.21
C ALA A 112 11.85 -2.64 -3.38
N SER A 113 12.17 -1.38 -3.08
CA SER A 113 11.22 -0.52 -2.36
C SER A 113 10.04 -0.11 -3.22
N LEU A 114 10.19 0.06 -4.54
CA LEU A 114 9.02 0.28 -5.40
C LEU A 114 8.02 -0.88 -5.27
N ILE A 115 8.50 -2.11 -5.29
CA ILE A 115 7.65 -3.29 -5.07
C ILE A 115 7.05 -3.27 -3.65
N GLU A 116 7.88 -3.06 -2.63
CA GLU A 116 7.48 -3.16 -1.22
C GLU A 116 6.50 -2.05 -0.79
N ASP A 117 6.73 -0.82 -1.25
CA ASP A 117 6.07 0.37 -0.74
C ASP A 117 5.01 0.94 -1.70
N PHE A 118 5.11 0.65 -3.00
CA PHE A 118 4.11 1.05 -3.99
C PHE A 118 3.22 -0.12 -4.41
N ILE A 119 3.83 -1.18 -4.98
CA ILE A 119 3.08 -2.26 -5.65
C ILE A 119 2.28 -3.04 -4.61
N VAL A 120 2.92 -3.58 -3.58
CA VAL A 120 2.23 -4.40 -2.57
C VAL A 120 1.06 -3.61 -1.94
N PRO A 121 1.23 -2.40 -1.38
CA PRO A 121 0.13 -1.68 -0.73
C PRO A 121 -1.00 -1.29 -1.67
N SER A 122 -0.68 -0.92 -2.92
CA SER A 122 -1.69 -0.55 -3.93
C SER A 122 -2.54 -1.74 -4.31
N PHE A 123 -1.90 -2.86 -4.67
CA PHE A 123 -2.61 -4.04 -5.15
C PHE A 123 -3.39 -4.75 -4.04
N MET A 124 -2.93 -4.66 -2.78
CA MET A 124 -3.69 -5.14 -1.62
C MET A 124 -4.96 -4.33 -1.38
N SER A 125 -4.87 -2.99 -1.47
CA SER A 125 -6.04 -2.10 -1.37
C SER A 125 -7.02 -2.31 -2.53
N ILE A 126 -6.53 -2.56 -3.75
CA ILE A 126 -7.36 -2.87 -4.93
C ILE A 126 -8.05 -4.23 -4.76
N ALA A 127 -7.35 -5.25 -4.24
CA ALA A 127 -7.93 -6.57 -3.98
C ALA A 127 -9.10 -6.50 -2.99
N LEU A 128 -8.96 -5.70 -1.93
CA LEU A 128 -10.01 -5.40 -0.96
C LEU A 128 -11.20 -4.71 -1.61
N ALA A 129 -10.93 -3.63 -2.33
CA ALA A 129 -11.95 -2.84 -3.00
C ALA A 129 -12.79 -3.68 -3.97
N PHE A 130 -12.14 -4.50 -4.80
CA PHE A 130 -12.83 -5.38 -5.73
C PHE A 130 -13.71 -6.42 -5.03
N THR A 131 -13.22 -6.96 -3.91
CA THR A 131 -13.98 -7.97 -3.17
C THR A 131 -15.18 -7.36 -2.47
N TYR A 132 -15.02 -6.19 -1.86
CA TYR A 132 -16.10 -5.54 -1.11
C TYR A 132 -17.13 -4.87 -2.00
N MET A 133 -16.75 -4.36 -3.17
CA MET A 133 -17.66 -3.60 -4.03
C MET A 133 -18.10 -4.39 -5.28
N HIS A 134 -17.52 -5.57 -5.54
CA HIS A 134 -17.72 -6.38 -6.76
C HIS A 134 -17.39 -5.69 -8.10
N PHE A 135 -17.05 -4.40 -8.09
CA PHE A 135 -16.50 -3.64 -9.21
C PHE A 135 -15.35 -2.76 -8.71
N ILE A 136 -14.37 -2.51 -9.57
CA ILE A 136 -13.34 -1.50 -9.34
C ILE A 136 -13.69 -0.30 -10.23
N SER A 137 -14.02 0.84 -9.62
CA SER A 137 -14.10 2.10 -10.34
C SER A 137 -12.71 2.63 -10.64
N ILE A 138 -12.51 3.18 -11.84
CA ILE A 138 -11.27 3.91 -12.13
C ILE A 138 -11.12 5.16 -11.23
N ASN A 139 -12.26 5.72 -10.77
CA ASN A 139 -12.32 6.80 -9.78
C ASN A 139 -11.81 6.36 -8.40
N PHE A 140 -11.69 5.05 -8.14
CA PHE A 140 -11.08 4.52 -6.93
C PHE A 140 -9.58 4.25 -7.12
N VAL A 141 -9.22 3.58 -8.22
CA VAL A 141 -7.84 3.13 -8.46
C VAL A 141 -6.89 4.30 -8.62
N VAL A 142 -7.30 5.29 -9.41
CA VAL A 142 -6.39 6.37 -9.79
C VAL A 142 -5.98 7.24 -8.58
N PRO A 143 -6.91 7.68 -7.70
CA PRO A 143 -6.53 8.40 -6.47
C PRO A 143 -5.68 7.58 -5.50
N LEU A 144 -5.97 6.28 -5.35
CA LEU A 144 -5.16 5.37 -4.53
C LEU A 144 -3.72 5.29 -5.02
N LEU A 145 -3.54 5.10 -6.33
CA LEU A 145 -2.21 5.03 -6.94
C LEU A 145 -1.46 6.36 -6.77
N LEU A 146 -2.14 7.49 -6.92
CA LEU A 146 -1.53 8.81 -6.70
C LEU A 146 -0.95 8.92 -5.29
N ILE A 147 -1.67 8.47 -4.26
CA ILE A 147 -1.18 8.55 -2.88
C ILE A 147 -0.07 7.58 -2.56
N ASN A 148 -0.15 6.34 -3.05
CA ASN A 148 0.96 5.42 -2.84
C ASN A 148 2.22 5.93 -3.56
N LEU A 149 2.08 6.53 -4.75
CA LEU A 149 3.17 7.19 -5.46
C LEU A 149 3.72 8.38 -4.65
N ALA A 150 2.83 9.23 -4.13
CA ALA A 150 3.18 10.38 -3.29
C ALA A 150 4.02 9.97 -2.07
N CYS A 151 3.61 8.91 -1.37
CA CYS A 151 4.29 8.42 -0.18
C CYS A 151 5.69 7.90 -0.50
N VAL A 152 5.83 7.17 -1.60
CA VAL A 152 7.12 6.68 -2.10
C VAL A 152 8.03 7.84 -2.47
N MET A 153 7.50 8.87 -3.14
CA MET A 153 8.28 10.06 -3.50
C MET A 153 8.78 10.83 -2.28
N ILE A 154 7.96 11.00 -1.23
CA ILE A 154 8.42 11.58 0.04
C ILE A 154 9.55 10.73 0.65
N ASP A 155 9.39 9.41 0.62
CA ASP A 155 10.36 8.49 1.21
C ASP A 155 11.71 8.44 0.47
N TYR A 156 11.72 8.85 -0.80
CA TYR A 156 12.93 8.97 -1.61
C TYR A 156 13.47 10.39 -1.79
N PHE A 157 12.80 11.39 -1.22
CA PHE A 157 13.23 12.77 -1.34
C PHE A 157 14.55 13.02 -0.58
N GLU A 158 15.65 13.19 -1.33
CA GLU A 158 16.97 13.56 -0.80
C GLU A 158 17.31 15.04 -1.06
N GLY A 159 16.48 15.72 -1.85
CA GLY A 159 16.62 17.14 -2.15
C GLY A 159 17.57 17.44 -3.30
N THR A 160 17.79 16.48 -4.20
CA THR A 160 18.49 16.68 -5.47
C THR A 160 17.59 17.40 -6.49
N ARG A 161 18.16 17.91 -7.59
CA ARG A 161 17.39 18.59 -8.64
C ARG A 161 16.29 17.70 -9.23
N TYR A 162 16.54 16.40 -9.34
CA TYR A 162 15.58 15.43 -9.85
C TYR A 162 14.40 15.24 -8.90
N ASP A 163 14.61 15.31 -7.59
CA ASP A 163 13.53 15.18 -6.61
C ASP A 163 12.57 16.38 -6.66
N TYR A 164 13.08 17.58 -6.96
CA TYR A 164 12.23 18.74 -7.20
C TYR A 164 11.41 18.61 -8.49
N LEU A 165 11.97 18.00 -9.54
CA LEU A 165 11.21 17.67 -10.75
C LEU A 165 10.09 16.67 -10.45
N GLN A 166 10.35 15.67 -9.61
CA GLN A 166 9.34 14.72 -9.16
C GLN A 166 8.16 15.44 -8.47
N LEU A 167 8.42 16.41 -7.59
CA LEU A 167 7.36 17.22 -6.95
C LEU A 167 6.50 17.99 -7.97
N ILE A 168 7.13 18.57 -9.00
CA ILE A 168 6.43 19.27 -10.08
C ILE A 168 5.55 18.28 -10.85
N VAL A 169 6.08 17.12 -11.23
CA VAL A 169 5.32 16.09 -11.95
C VAL A 169 4.12 15.62 -11.14
N LEU A 170 4.28 15.40 -9.83
CA LEU A 170 3.18 14.99 -8.97
C LEU A 170 2.12 16.09 -8.79
N SER A 171 2.54 17.36 -8.77
CA SER A 171 1.61 18.50 -8.72
C SER A 171 0.79 18.58 -10.01
N ILE A 172 1.44 18.39 -11.17
CA ILE A 172 0.78 18.33 -12.48
C ILE A 172 -0.19 17.14 -12.53
N LEU A 173 0.23 15.95 -12.10
CA LEU A 173 -0.62 14.77 -12.05
C LEU A 173 -1.85 15.00 -11.17
N SER A 174 -1.67 15.53 -9.95
CA SER A 174 -2.78 15.84 -9.04
C SER A 174 -3.75 16.84 -9.67
N PHE A 175 -3.24 17.86 -10.36
CA PHE A 175 -4.06 18.84 -11.07
C PHE A 175 -4.80 18.23 -12.28
N MET A 176 -4.15 17.36 -13.05
CA MET A 176 -4.80 16.62 -14.15
C MET A 176 -5.92 15.73 -13.62
N LEU A 177 -5.73 15.08 -12.47
CA LEU A 177 -6.76 14.25 -11.85
C LEU A 177 -7.95 15.07 -11.36
N PHE A 178 -7.72 16.30 -10.90
CA PHE A 178 -8.80 17.25 -10.63
C PHE A 178 -9.57 17.62 -11.90
N ILE A 179 -8.88 18.00 -12.99
CA ILE A 179 -9.53 18.34 -14.28
C ILE A 179 -10.37 17.18 -14.81
N LEU A 180 -9.89 15.95 -14.66
CA LEU A 180 -10.59 14.73 -15.07
C LEU A 180 -11.71 14.30 -14.11
N ASN A 181 -11.99 15.09 -13.06
CA ASN A 181 -12.99 14.81 -12.03
C ASN A 181 -12.77 13.49 -11.26
N TYR A 182 -11.52 13.03 -11.16
CA TYR A 182 -11.17 11.88 -10.32
C TYR A 182 -11.02 12.25 -8.84
N ILE A 183 -10.63 13.50 -8.56
CA ILE A 183 -10.50 14.05 -7.21
C ILE A 183 -11.06 15.48 -7.20
N ASN A 184 -11.50 15.97 -6.04
CA ASN A 184 -11.96 17.35 -5.90
C ASN A 184 -10.77 18.35 -5.78
N ILE A 185 -11.04 19.64 -5.89
CA ILE A 185 -9.96 20.66 -5.81
C ILE A 185 -9.28 20.67 -4.44
N TRP A 186 -10.04 20.38 -3.37
CA TRP A 186 -9.53 20.39 -2.00
C TRP A 186 -8.54 19.25 -1.76
N THR A 187 -8.86 18.03 -2.19
CA THR A 187 -7.96 16.86 -2.16
C THR A 187 -6.72 17.09 -3.00
N ALA A 188 -6.86 17.61 -4.23
CA ALA A 188 -5.70 17.94 -5.04
C ALA A 188 -4.77 18.93 -4.32
N ALA A 189 -5.32 19.99 -3.74
CA ALA A 189 -4.54 20.98 -2.98
C ALA A 189 -3.89 20.37 -1.73
N ILE A 190 -4.64 19.58 -0.94
CA ILE A 190 -4.14 18.95 0.29
C ILE A 190 -3.05 17.93 -0.03
N ILE A 191 -3.18 17.13 -1.10
CA ILE A 191 -2.15 16.19 -1.54
C ILE A 191 -0.87 16.94 -1.89
N ILE A 192 -0.95 18.02 -2.69
CA ILE A 192 0.22 18.83 -3.05
C ILE A 192 0.88 19.42 -1.80
N ILE A 193 0.09 20.05 -0.91
CA ILE A 193 0.59 20.63 0.33
C ILE A 193 1.25 19.55 1.20
N PHE A 194 0.61 18.40 1.36
CA PHE A 194 1.14 17.28 2.15
C PHE A 194 2.49 16.80 1.62
N VAL A 195 2.60 16.55 0.31
CA VAL A 195 3.84 16.07 -0.30
C VAL A 195 4.95 17.11 -0.19
N VAL A 196 4.65 18.39 -0.47
CA VAL A 196 5.64 19.47 -0.37
C VAL A 196 6.10 19.66 1.07
N VAL A 197 5.17 19.78 2.02
CA VAL A 197 5.50 19.96 3.45
C VAL A 197 6.33 18.80 3.97
N MET A 198 5.93 17.55 3.72
CA MET A 198 6.67 16.39 4.21
C MET A 198 8.07 16.28 3.58
N SER A 199 8.19 16.56 2.28
CA SER A 199 9.50 16.56 1.59
C SER A 199 10.43 17.65 2.14
N LEU A 200 9.89 18.84 2.43
CA LEU A 200 10.65 19.94 3.03
C LEU A 200 11.03 19.65 4.49
N LEU A 201 10.11 19.11 5.30
CA LEU A 201 10.39 18.71 6.68
C LEU A 201 11.50 17.64 6.73
N LYS A 202 11.47 16.67 5.82
CA LYS A 202 12.53 15.67 5.69
C LYS A 202 13.87 16.31 5.38
N LYS A 203 13.93 17.24 4.42
CA LYS A 203 15.18 17.90 4.02
C LYS A 203 15.73 18.85 5.10
N TYR A 204 14.88 19.71 5.66
CA TYR A 204 15.33 20.82 6.51
C TYR A 204 15.29 20.51 8.01
N GLN A 205 14.41 19.62 8.45
CA GLN A 205 14.28 19.25 9.87
C GLN A 205 14.73 17.82 10.16
N LYS A 206 15.23 17.08 9.15
CA LYS A 206 15.56 15.64 9.26
C LYS A 206 14.39 14.80 9.79
N PHE A 207 13.16 15.29 9.61
CA PHE A 207 11.96 14.59 10.03
C PHE A 207 11.63 13.51 9.00
N SER A 208 12.04 12.28 9.29
CA SER A 208 11.77 11.11 8.45
C SER A 208 10.89 10.14 9.22
N GLN A 209 9.74 9.82 8.64
CA GLN A 209 8.84 8.78 9.13
C GLN A 209 8.82 7.63 8.11
N PRO A 210 8.46 6.40 8.52
CA PRO A 210 8.35 5.28 7.59
C PRO A 210 7.22 5.54 6.58
N ASN A 211 7.34 4.98 5.37
CA ASN A 211 6.34 5.10 4.31
C ASN A 211 4.90 4.79 4.78
N LEU A 212 4.75 3.78 5.63
CA LEU A 212 3.50 3.42 6.30
C LEU A 212 2.78 4.63 6.95
N PHE A 213 3.53 5.51 7.62
CA PHE A 213 2.96 6.71 8.25
C PHE A 213 2.40 7.67 7.20
N TYR A 214 3.16 7.93 6.13
CA TYR A 214 2.72 8.78 5.04
C TYR A 214 1.49 8.22 4.34
N ARG A 215 1.43 6.90 4.14
CA ARG A 215 0.31 6.23 3.48
C ARG A 215 -0.97 6.26 4.31
N VAL A 216 -0.88 6.11 5.63
CA VAL A 216 -2.03 6.28 6.52
C VAL A 216 -2.60 7.70 6.39
N ILE A 217 -1.75 8.72 6.43
CA ILE A 217 -2.20 10.12 6.27
C ILE A 217 -2.77 10.36 4.86
N GLY A 218 -2.08 9.91 3.82
CA GLY A 218 -2.52 10.03 2.43
C GLY A 218 -3.89 9.41 2.22
N ASN A 219 -4.11 8.19 2.71
CA ASN A 219 -5.41 7.52 2.59
C ASN A 219 -6.53 8.27 3.34
N ILE A 220 -6.21 8.96 4.43
CA ILE A 220 -7.16 9.83 5.16
C ILE A 220 -7.45 11.11 4.37
N ILE A 221 -6.47 11.67 3.66
CA ILE A 221 -6.67 12.89 2.84
C ILE A 221 -7.74 12.66 1.75
N LEU A 222 -7.83 11.46 1.18
CA LEU A 222 -8.85 11.12 0.17
C LEU A 222 -10.29 11.07 0.71
N ILE A 223 -10.50 11.26 2.02
CA ILE A 223 -11.84 11.37 2.61
C ILE A 223 -12.50 12.71 2.27
N ILE A 224 -11.69 13.77 2.11
CA ILE A 224 -12.14 15.19 2.03
C ILE A 224 -12.62 15.51 0.61
#